data_AF-A0A5J6XQ24-F1
#
_entry.id   AF-A0A5J6XQ24-F1
#
_cell.length_a   1.000
_cell.length_b   1.000
_cell.length_c   1.000
_cell.angle_alpha   90.00
_cell.angle_beta   90.00
_cell.angle_gamma   90.00
#
_symmetry.space_group_name_H-M   'P 1'
#
loop_
_entity.id
_entity.type
_entity.pdbx_description
1 polymer ?
#
loop_
_entity_poly.entity_id
_entity_poly.type
_entity_poly.pdbx_seq_one_letter_code
_entity_poly.pdbx_strand_id
1 'polypeptide(L)'
;MRQTKYIMSEGLAFAEDKDMEKLRRYSLKGWHVSDFKLMGYTLKKGESSDYIYSVDYRSLKEDDEYFDLFSASGWSHVASTGDIHLFRAKPDTKPIYSDRDTAVEKYESSARSINYFVIPVVLITLLAWGGTMLSSGILHSILIVTAVISTAIAIPAAMTVIATYNNKWKIKEKKGLINLFKTIPVLLFLIAVFVLIYVRDIGVNILASMIIGAFAFPTAIWIFMSVYHKIGKKA
;
A
#
# COMPACT_ATOMS: atom_id res chain seq x y z
N MET A 1 -24.86 -14.18 -17.74
CA MET A 1 -23.97 -13.00 -17.60
C MET A 1 -23.34 -13.01 -16.21
N ARG A 2 -22.04 -12.70 -16.05
CA ARG A 2 -21.42 -12.63 -14.72
C ARG A 2 -22.03 -11.46 -13.93
N GLN A 3 -22.60 -11.76 -12.77
CA GLN A 3 -23.19 -10.77 -11.85
C GLN A 3 -22.15 -10.09 -10.95
N THR A 4 -20.91 -10.57 -11.00
CA THR A 4 -19.78 -10.08 -10.20
C THR A 4 -18.57 -9.79 -11.09
N LYS A 5 -17.76 -8.82 -10.67
CA LYS A 5 -16.46 -8.52 -11.28
C LYS A 5 -15.46 -8.06 -10.23
N TYR A 6 -14.18 -8.30 -10.47
CA TYR A 6 -13.10 -7.86 -9.59
C TYR A 6 -12.33 -6.70 -10.21
N ILE A 7 -11.95 -5.71 -9.41
CA ILE A 7 -11.11 -4.59 -9.82
C ILE A 7 -9.94 -4.42 -8.85
N MET A 8 -8.75 -4.18 -9.40
CA MET A 8 -7.55 -3.93 -8.61
C MET A 8 -7.63 -2.58 -7.90
N SER A 9 -7.16 -2.54 -6.65
CA SER A 9 -6.88 -1.31 -5.91
C SER A 9 -5.59 -0.66 -6.44
N GLU A 10 -5.50 0.66 -6.42
CA GLU A 10 -4.23 1.39 -6.62
C GLU A 10 -3.36 1.42 -5.34
N GLY A 11 -3.81 0.75 -4.29
CA GLY A 11 -3.19 0.65 -2.98
C GLY A 11 -3.67 1.76 -2.05
N LEU A 12 -4.45 1.41 -1.03
CA LEU A 12 -5.01 2.37 -0.07
C LEU A 12 -3.94 3.26 0.58
N ALA A 13 -2.77 2.72 0.92
CA ALA A 13 -1.67 3.51 1.48
C ALA A 13 -1.11 4.56 0.51
N PHE A 14 -1.26 4.38 -0.80
CA PHE A 14 -0.65 5.21 -1.84
C PHE A 14 -1.66 6.13 -2.56
N ALA A 15 -2.90 5.67 -2.73
CA ALA A 15 -3.87 6.25 -3.65
C ALA A 15 -5.33 6.08 -3.18
N GLU A 16 -5.59 6.17 -1.87
CA GLU A 16 -6.93 6.01 -1.28
C GLU A 16 -8.02 6.82 -2.00
N ASP A 17 -7.82 8.13 -2.19
CA ASP A 17 -8.80 9.02 -2.82
C ASP A 17 -9.13 8.58 -4.26
N LYS A 18 -8.12 8.11 -5.01
CA LYS A 18 -8.31 7.62 -6.38
C LYS A 18 -9.12 6.34 -6.40
N ASP A 19 -8.90 5.47 -5.42
CA ASP A 19 -9.69 4.27 -5.24
C ASP A 19 -11.14 4.62 -4.91
N MET A 20 -11.41 5.51 -3.96
CA MET A 20 -12.78 5.90 -3.60
C MET A 20 -13.54 6.50 -4.79
N GLU A 21 -12.87 7.36 -5.56
CA GLU A 21 -13.43 7.98 -6.77
C GLU A 21 -13.63 6.93 -7.89
N LYS A 22 -12.73 5.95 -8.02
CA LYS A 22 -12.89 4.82 -8.93
C LYS A 22 -14.11 3.98 -8.58
N LEU A 23 -14.35 3.72 -7.30
CA LEU A 23 -15.52 2.98 -6.82
C LEU A 23 -16.82 3.73 -7.11
N ARG A 24 -16.87 5.04 -6.85
CA ARG A 24 -18.01 5.90 -7.21
C ARG A 24 -18.34 5.83 -8.70
N ARG A 25 -17.34 5.96 -9.58
CA ARG A 25 -17.53 5.81 -11.04
C ARG A 25 -18.10 4.46 -11.46
N TYR A 26 -17.82 3.39 -10.71
CA TYR A 26 -18.43 2.08 -10.96
C TYR A 26 -19.86 2.01 -10.44
N SER A 27 -20.14 2.60 -9.28
CA SER A 27 -21.48 2.67 -8.69
C SER A 27 -22.46 3.38 -9.63
N LEU A 28 -22.04 4.50 -10.22
CA LEU A 28 -22.77 5.25 -11.27
C LEU A 28 -23.07 4.44 -12.54
N LYS A 29 -22.44 3.28 -12.70
CA LYS A 29 -22.67 2.34 -13.81
C LYS A 29 -23.42 1.08 -13.36
N GLY A 30 -23.99 1.10 -12.16
CA GLY A 30 -24.68 -0.04 -11.54
C GLY A 30 -23.74 -1.15 -11.07
N TRP A 31 -22.49 -0.84 -10.73
CA TRP A 31 -21.55 -1.79 -10.16
C TRP A 31 -21.14 -1.36 -8.76
N HIS A 32 -21.65 -2.05 -7.75
CA HIS A 32 -21.47 -1.68 -6.35
C HIS A 32 -20.50 -2.61 -5.67
N VAL A 33 -19.62 -2.07 -4.83
CA VAL A 33 -18.74 -2.90 -4.00
C VAL A 33 -19.57 -3.79 -3.09
N SER A 34 -19.22 -5.07 -3.05
CA SER A 34 -19.81 -6.06 -2.16
C SER A 34 -18.81 -6.73 -1.24
N ASP A 35 -17.52 -6.66 -1.59
CA ASP A 35 -16.44 -7.25 -0.80
C ASP A 35 -15.12 -6.51 -1.10
N PHE A 36 -14.23 -6.52 -0.13
CA PHE A 36 -12.90 -5.91 -0.19
C PHE A 36 -11.87 -6.94 0.24
N LYS A 37 -10.75 -7.01 -0.48
CA LYS A 37 -9.60 -7.87 -0.17
C LYS A 37 -8.32 -7.07 -0.36
N LEU A 38 -7.22 -7.57 0.18
CA LEU A 38 -5.90 -6.89 0.19
C LEU A 38 -5.48 -6.27 -1.17
N MET A 39 -5.84 -6.90 -2.29
CA MET A 39 -5.43 -6.46 -3.63
C MET A 39 -6.49 -5.65 -4.41
N GLY A 40 -7.71 -5.48 -3.87
CA GLY A 40 -8.81 -4.86 -4.63
C GLY A 40 -10.22 -5.20 -4.16
N TYR A 41 -11.18 -4.92 -5.02
CA TYR A 41 -12.61 -4.90 -4.69
C TYR A 41 -13.41 -5.85 -5.57
N THR A 42 -14.34 -6.57 -4.94
CA THR A 42 -15.38 -7.32 -5.66
C THR A 42 -16.61 -6.44 -5.81
N LEU A 43 -17.07 -6.29 -7.05
CA LEU A 43 -18.26 -5.54 -7.40
C LEU A 43 -19.39 -6.49 -7.80
N LYS A 44 -20.61 -6.18 -7.38
CA LYS A 44 -21.86 -6.82 -7.81
C LYS A 44 -22.67 -5.87 -8.67
N LYS A 45 -23.33 -6.42 -9.69
CA LYS A 45 -24.23 -5.65 -10.55
C LYS A 45 -25.51 -5.30 -9.79
N GLY A 46 -26.00 -4.08 -9.95
CA GLY A 46 -27.24 -3.57 -9.38
C GLY A 46 -27.74 -2.37 -10.19
N GLU A 47 -28.69 -1.63 -9.64
CA GLU A 47 -29.18 -0.38 -10.25
C GLU A 47 -28.11 0.71 -10.22
N SER A 48 -28.17 1.65 -11.17
CA SER A 48 -27.27 2.80 -11.15
C SER A 48 -27.55 3.66 -9.93
N SER A 49 -26.52 3.92 -9.13
CA SER A 49 -26.60 4.77 -7.94
C SER A 49 -25.32 5.59 -7.80
N ASP A 50 -25.43 6.80 -7.29
CA ASP A 50 -24.25 7.63 -7.01
C ASP A 50 -23.75 7.40 -5.58
N TYR A 51 -23.15 6.24 -5.28
CA TYR A 51 -22.57 6.04 -3.95
C TYR A 51 -21.18 6.68 -3.83
N ILE A 52 -20.98 7.42 -2.75
CA ILE A 52 -19.67 7.84 -2.28
C ILE A 52 -19.09 6.77 -1.35
N TYR A 53 -17.77 6.63 -1.35
CA TYR A 53 -17.06 5.62 -0.57
C TYR A 53 -16.04 6.27 0.36
N SER A 54 -15.82 5.66 1.52
CA SER A 54 -14.80 6.05 2.48
C SER A 54 -14.25 4.83 3.19
N VAL A 55 -12.98 4.89 3.57
CA VAL A 55 -12.30 3.86 4.38
C VAL A 55 -11.98 4.42 5.75
N ASP A 56 -12.14 3.61 6.78
CA ASP A 56 -11.71 3.86 8.16
C ASP A 56 -10.75 2.74 8.60
N TYR A 57 -9.82 3.07 9.49
CA TYR A 57 -8.84 2.12 10.02
C TYR A 57 -9.03 1.99 11.52
N ARG A 58 -9.60 0.89 11.99
CA ARG A 58 -9.81 0.64 13.42
C ARG A 58 -9.74 -0.85 13.71
N SER A 59 -9.06 -1.19 14.80
CA SER A 59 -9.13 -2.55 15.34
C SER A 59 -10.36 -2.65 16.22
N LEU A 60 -11.28 -3.54 15.88
CA LEU A 60 -12.55 -3.71 16.58
C LEU A 60 -12.43 -4.80 17.66
N LYS A 61 -13.08 -4.58 18.80
CA LYS A 61 -13.34 -5.59 19.83
C LYS A 61 -14.74 -6.19 19.62
N GLU A 62 -15.00 -7.36 20.22
CA GLU A 62 -16.24 -8.14 20.01
C GLU A 62 -17.54 -7.37 20.31
N ASP A 63 -17.51 -6.34 21.16
CA ASP A 63 -18.69 -5.54 21.58
C ASP A 63 -18.64 -4.07 21.10
N ASP A 64 -18.06 -3.77 19.94
CA ASP A 64 -17.99 -2.38 19.44
C ASP A 64 -19.27 -1.96 18.69
N GLU A 65 -20.03 -0.99 19.21
CA GLU A 65 -21.10 -0.23 18.52
C GLU A 65 -20.61 0.65 17.35
N TYR A 66 -19.43 0.32 16.82
CA TYR A 66 -18.67 1.12 15.88
C TYR A 66 -19.40 1.34 14.55
N PHE A 67 -20.03 0.30 14.00
CA PHE A 67 -20.77 0.41 12.74
C PHE A 67 -22.07 1.21 12.90
N ASP A 68 -22.70 1.14 14.07
CA ASP A 68 -23.94 1.85 14.37
C ASP A 68 -23.73 3.37 14.44
N LEU A 69 -22.58 3.80 14.97
CA LEU A 69 -22.17 5.21 14.96
C LEU A 69 -22.12 5.79 13.53
N PHE A 70 -21.59 5.02 12.58
CA PHE A 70 -21.52 5.44 11.17
C PHE A 70 -22.88 5.35 10.48
N SER A 71 -23.65 4.32 10.79
CA SER A 71 -25.03 4.16 10.30
C SER A 71 -25.89 5.37 10.68
N ALA A 72 -25.79 5.84 11.93
CA ALA A 72 -26.48 7.04 12.40
C ALA A 72 -26.10 8.32 11.63
N SER A 73 -24.91 8.34 11.02
CA SER A 73 -24.42 9.46 10.20
C SER A 73 -24.66 9.28 8.70
N GLY A 74 -25.44 8.27 8.29
CA GLY A 74 -25.78 7.98 6.89
C GLY A 74 -24.79 7.09 6.14
N TRP A 75 -23.78 6.55 6.83
CA TRP A 75 -22.78 5.64 6.25
C TRP A 75 -23.15 4.19 6.51
N SER A 76 -23.24 3.40 5.44
CA SER A 76 -23.43 1.95 5.53
C SER A 76 -22.11 1.22 5.39
N HIS A 77 -21.83 0.30 6.32
CA HIS A 77 -20.72 -0.63 6.19
C HIS A 77 -20.90 -1.52 4.94
N VAL A 78 -19.80 -1.78 4.23
CA VAL A 78 -19.77 -2.63 3.02
C VAL A 78 -18.99 -3.90 3.27
N ALA A 79 -17.74 -3.78 3.73
CA ALA A 79 -16.84 -4.91 3.93
C ALA A 79 -15.69 -4.53 4.86
N SER A 80 -15.09 -5.54 5.50
CA SER A 80 -13.91 -5.40 6.35
C SER A 80 -12.78 -6.33 5.89
N THR A 81 -11.54 -5.89 6.02
CA THR A 81 -10.35 -6.75 5.87
C THR A 81 -9.33 -6.35 6.93
N GLY A 82 -9.14 -7.20 7.94
CA GLY A 82 -8.38 -6.83 9.13
C GLY A 82 -8.98 -5.58 9.79
N ASP A 83 -8.13 -4.61 10.12
CA ASP A 83 -8.53 -3.33 10.73
C ASP A 83 -9.02 -2.28 9.70
N ILE A 84 -9.29 -2.68 8.45
CA ILE A 84 -9.72 -1.78 7.38
C ILE A 84 -11.21 -1.98 7.13
N HIS A 85 -11.99 -0.92 7.25
CA HIS A 85 -13.44 -0.93 7.08
C HIS A 85 -13.87 0.00 5.94
N LEU A 86 -14.52 -0.57 4.93
CA LEU A 86 -15.05 0.18 3.79
C LEU A 86 -16.52 0.53 4.03
N PHE A 87 -16.85 1.79 3.85
CA PHE A 87 -18.20 2.34 3.98
C PHE A 87 -18.67 2.96 2.66
N ARG A 88 -19.99 3.03 2.50
CA ARG A 88 -20.64 3.77 1.41
C ARG A 88 -21.76 4.66 1.94
N ALA A 89 -22.03 5.76 1.27
CA ALA A 89 -23.15 6.64 1.58
C ALA A 89 -23.72 7.29 0.31
N LYS A 90 -24.82 8.03 0.45
CA LYS A 90 -25.34 8.90 -0.62
C LYS A 90 -24.47 10.15 -0.76
N PRO A 91 -24.51 10.84 -1.92
CA PRO A 91 -23.88 12.14 -2.08
C PRO A 91 -24.41 13.10 -0.99
N ASP A 92 -23.59 14.09 -0.63
CA ASP A 92 -23.89 15.09 0.42
C ASP A 92 -23.93 14.55 1.86
N THR A 93 -23.66 13.26 2.07
CA THR A 93 -23.45 12.71 3.41
C THR A 93 -22.17 13.30 4.01
N LYS A 94 -22.22 13.77 5.26
CA LYS A 94 -21.06 14.36 5.94
C LYS A 94 -19.88 13.37 5.95
N PRO A 95 -18.66 13.77 5.53
CA PRO A 95 -17.50 12.89 5.55
C PRO A 95 -17.23 12.32 6.94
N ILE A 96 -16.80 11.05 7.00
CA ILE A 96 -16.36 10.39 8.25
C ILE A 96 -15.24 11.21 8.93
N TYR A 97 -14.36 11.82 8.15
CA TYR A 97 -13.30 12.68 8.62
C TYR A 97 -13.51 14.10 8.08
N SER A 98 -14.13 14.97 8.87
CA SER A 98 -14.36 16.38 8.52
C SER A 98 -13.21 17.32 8.89
N ASP A 99 -12.38 16.91 9.85
CA ASP A 99 -11.40 17.78 10.50
C ASP A 99 -9.99 17.22 10.35
N ARG A 100 -8.99 18.10 10.33
CA ARG A 100 -7.58 17.70 10.10
C ARG A 100 -7.07 16.72 11.14
N ASP A 101 -7.48 16.86 12.40
CA ASP A 101 -6.99 16.05 13.51
C ASP A 101 -7.53 14.62 13.43
N THR A 102 -8.81 14.44 13.09
CA THR A 102 -9.39 13.11 12.90
C THR A 102 -8.84 12.42 11.65
N ALA A 103 -8.53 13.19 10.59
CA ALA A 103 -7.82 12.67 9.41
C ALA A 103 -6.38 12.25 9.73
N VAL A 104 -5.69 12.91 10.65
CA VAL A 104 -4.37 12.48 11.13
C VAL A 104 -4.48 11.18 11.92
N GLU A 105 -5.45 11.10 12.83
CA GLU A 105 -5.67 9.93 13.69
C GLU A 105 -5.96 8.66 12.88
N LYS A 106 -6.73 8.79 11.80
CA LYS A 106 -6.93 7.74 10.79
C LYS A 106 -5.61 7.10 10.34
N TYR A 107 -4.65 7.91 9.91
CA TYR A 107 -3.36 7.41 9.42
C TYR A 107 -2.46 6.93 10.56
N GLU A 108 -2.65 7.42 11.80
CA GLU A 108 -1.96 6.88 12.98
C GLU A 108 -2.43 5.46 13.32
N SER A 109 -3.74 5.23 13.28
CA SER A 109 -4.34 3.90 13.45
C SER A 109 -3.86 2.94 12.37
N SER A 110 -3.92 3.36 11.10
CA SER A 110 -3.41 2.60 9.95
C SER A 110 -1.93 2.24 10.10
N ALA A 111 -1.08 3.23 10.45
CA ALA A 111 0.35 3.00 10.64
C ALA A 111 0.65 2.05 11.81
N ARG A 112 -0.11 2.10 12.90
CA ARG A 112 0.08 1.22 14.07
C ARG A 112 -0.14 -0.25 13.71
N SER A 113 -1.24 -0.55 13.01
CA SER A 113 -1.57 -1.92 12.57
C SER A 113 -0.48 -2.46 11.63
N ILE A 114 -0.06 -1.66 10.65
CA ILE A 114 0.99 -2.05 9.69
C ILE A 114 2.34 -2.24 10.42
N ASN A 115 2.74 -1.31 11.28
CA ASN A 115 4.01 -1.38 12.01
C ASN A 115 4.15 -2.67 12.84
N TYR A 116 3.05 -3.15 13.42
CA TYR A 116 3.04 -4.40 14.19
C TYR A 116 3.51 -5.61 13.36
N PHE A 117 3.19 -5.63 12.07
CA PHE A 117 3.66 -6.66 11.15
C PHE A 117 5.05 -6.37 10.56
N VAL A 118 5.32 -5.11 10.20
CA VAL A 118 6.55 -4.75 9.47
C VAL A 118 7.79 -4.80 10.36
N ILE A 119 7.70 -4.35 11.61
CA ILE A 119 8.85 -4.28 12.52
C ILE A 119 9.47 -5.68 12.74
N PRO A 120 8.70 -6.72 13.11
CA PRO A 120 9.25 -8.08 13.24
C PRO A 120 9.86 -8.61 11.94
N VAL A 121 9.22 -8.39 10.80
CA VAL A 121 9.72 -8.86 9.50
C VAL A 121 11.06 -8.20 9.16
N VAL A 122 11.20 -6.89 9.38
CA VAL A 122 12.46 -6.17 9.18
C VAL A 122 13.53 -6.67 10.15
N LEU A 123 13.20 -6.88 11.42
CA LEU A 123 14.14 -7.43 12.41
C LEU A 123 14.63 -8.83 12.03
N ILE A 124 13.71 -9.73 11.65
CA ILE A 124 14.06 -11.08 11.18
C ILE A 124 14.95 -11.01 9.95
N THR A 125 14.65 -10.09 9.02
CA THR A 125 15.46 -9.89 7.81
C THR A 125 16.89 -9.47 8.17
N LEU A 126 17.05 -8.50 9.09
CA LEU A 126 18.35 -8.02 9.56
C LEU A 126 19.12 -9.11 10.32
N LEU A 127 18.45 -9.88 11.17
CA LEU A 127 19.06 -10.99 11.90
C LEU A 127 19.49 -12.12 10.97
N ALA A 128 18.69 -12.42 9.93
CA ALA A 128 19.05 -13.41 8.92
C ALA A 128 20.31 -12.97 8.16
N TRP A 129 20.37 -11.71 7.71
CA TRP A 129 21.57 -11.13 7.09
C TRP A 129 22.78 -11.07 8.01
N GLY A 130 22.60 -10.76 9.30
CA GLY A 130 23.68 -10.80 10.28
C GLY A 130 24.20 -12.24 10.50
N GLY A 131 23.29 -13.21 10.52
CA GLY A 131 23.60 -14.63 10.65
C GLY A 131 24.39 -15.19 9.46
N THR A 132 24.13 -14.73 8.24
CA THR A 132 24.90 -15.20 7.06
C THR A 132 26.37 -14.81 7.14
N MET A 133 26.71 -13.67 7.77
CA MET A 133 28.09 -13.20 7.94
C MET A 133 28.89 -14.04 8.96
N LEU A 134 28.20 -14.73 9.87
CA LEU A 134 28.80 -15.49 10.97
C LEU A 134 28.72 -17.01 10.77
N SER A 135 28.04 -17.46 9.71
CA SER A 135 27.78 -18.89 9.45
C SER A 135 28.46 -19.39 8.19
N SER A 136 28.70 -20.70 8.15
CA SER A 136 29.23 -21.43 7.00
C SER A 136 28.47 -22.74 6.77
N GLY A 137 28.71 -23.38 5.63
CA GLY A 137 28.09 -24.67 5.29
C GLY A 137 26.56 -24.59 5.08
N ILE A 138 25.85 -25.64 5.47
CA ILE A 138 24.40 -25.77 5.22
C ILE A 138 23.58 -24.66 5.89
N LEU A 139 23.99 -24.24 7.11
CA LEU A 139 23.32 -23.17 7.85
C LEU A 139 23.37 -21.83 7.10
N HIS A 140 24.50 -21.51 6.48
CA HIS A 140 24.66 -20.31 5.67
C HIS A 140 23.68 -20.29 4.49
N SER A 141 23.55 -21.42 3.78
CA SER A 141 22.60 -21.54 2.66
C SER A 141 21.14 -21.35 3.10
N ILE A 142 20.75 -21.93 4.23
CA ILE A 142 19.39 -21.75 4.79
C ILE A 142 19.15 -20.29 5.15
N LEU A 143 20.09 -19.65 5.84
CA LEU A 143 19.98 -18.25 6.25
C LEU A 143 19.91 -17.30 5.05
N ILE A 144 20.67 -17.56 3.97
CA ILE A 144 20.56 -16.79 2.73
C ILE A 144 19.16 -16.89 2.14
N VAL A 145 18.61 -18.11 2.00
CA VAL A 145 17.27 -18.29 1.43
C VAL A 145 16.22 -17.58 2.27
N THR A 146 16.28 -17.70 3.60
CA THR A 146 15.39 -16.97 4.51
C THR A 146 15.56 -15.46 4.39
N ALA A 147 16.79 -14.95 4.33
CA ALA A 147 17.08 -13.53 4.18
C ALA A 147 16.53 -12.97 2.87
N VAL A 148 16.65 -13.71 1.76
CA VAL A 148 16.12 -13.33 0.45
C VAL A 148 14.60 -13.25 0.47
N ILE A 149 13.93 -14.30 0.97
CA ILE A 149 12.46 -14.35 1.03
C ILE A 149 11.92 -13.24 1.94
N SER A 150 12.52 -13.06 3.12
CA SER A 150 12.10 -12.01 4.06
C SER A 150 12.33 -10.61 3.49
N THR A 151 13.44 -10.37 2.78
CA THR A 151 13.71 -9.09 2.08
C THR A 151 12.63 -8.78 1.04
N ALA A 152 12.20 -9.78 0.26
CA ALA A 152 11.15 -9.61 -0.75
C ALA A 152 9.80 -9.18 -0.14
N ILE A 153 9.54 -9.54 1.12
CA ILE A 153 8.34 -9.13 1.87
C ILE A 153 8.57 -7.80 2.59
N ALA A 154 9.76 -7.61 3.17
CA ALA A 154 10.12 -6.44 3.98
C ALA A 154 10.12 -5.15 3.16
N ILE A 155 10.57 -5.19 1.90
CA ILE A 155 10.66 -4.00 1.04
C ILE A 155 9.27 -3.40 0.75
N PRO A 156 8.28 -4.13 0.19
CA PRO A 156 6.93 -3.60 0.00
C PRO A 156 6.26 -3.17 1.30
N ALA A 157 6.47 -3.93 2.38
CA ALA A 157 5.94 -3.63 3.70
C ALA A 157 6.48 -2.29 4.23
N ALA A 158 7.79 -2.06 4.16
CA ALA A 158 8.42 -0.80 4.54
C ALA A 158 7.95 0.36 3.66
N MET A 159 7.80 0.16 2.35
CA MET A 159 7.23 1.17 1.45
C MET A 159 5.80 1.57 1.85
N THR A 160 4.99 0.60 2.29
CA THR A 160 3.62 0.84 2.73
C THR A 160 3.61 1.68 4.01
N VAL A 161 4.47 1.38 4.99
CA VAL A 161 4.66 2.21 6.20
C VAL A 161 5.08 3.62 5.83
N ILE A 162 6.07 3.77 4.95
CA ILE A 162 6.53 5.09 4.49
C ILE A 162 5.37 5.87 3.85
N ALA A 163 4.54 5.23 3.03
CA ALA A 163 3.41 5.87 2.39
C ALA A 163 2.34 6.35 3.40
N THR A 164 2.00 5.54 4.40
CA THR A 164 1.02 5.94 5.43
C THR A 164 1.54 7.10 6.29
N TYR A 165 2.81 7.09 6.68
CA TYR A 165 3.44 8.23 7.38
C TYR A 165 3.55 9.47 6.49
N ASN A 166 3.81 9.31 5.20
CA ASN A 166 3.83 10.43 4.26
C ASN A 166 2.44 11.09 4.14
N ASN A 167 1.35 10.32 4.10
CA ASN A 167 -0.01 10.87 4.09
C ASN A 167 -0.28 11.66 5.38
N LYS A 168 0.13 11.12 6.53
CA LYS A 168 0.08 11.83 7.81
C LYS A 168 0.87 13.15 7.80
N TRP A 169 2.10 13.15 7.30
CA TRP A 169 2.95 14.35 7.24
C TRP A 169 2.48 15.37 6.21
N LYS A 170 1.82 14.93 5.14
CA LYS A 170 1.19 15.81 4.14
C LYS A 170 0.08 16.64 4.80
N ILE A 171 -0.73 16.00 5.65
CA ILE A 171 -1.78 16.69 6.41
C ILE A 171 -1.19 17.61 7.49
N LYS A 172 -0.09 17.18 8.15
CA LYS A 172 0.66 18.01 9.10
C LYS A 172 1.59 19.05 8.45
N GLU A 173 1.55 19.22 7.13
CA GLU A 173 2.36 20.14 6.33
C GLU A 173 3.90 20.03 6.53
N LYS A 174 4.39 18.86 6.99
CA LYS A 174 5.82 18.61 7.23
C LYS A 174 6.59 18.26 5.95
N LYS A 175 6.73 19.25 5.05
CA LYS A 175 7.33 19.10 3.71
C LYS A 175 8.76 18.51 3.71
N GLY A 176 9.56 18.80 4.74
CA GLY A 176 10.95 18.29 4.85
C GLY A 176 11.04 16.77 4.98
N LEU A 177 10.20 16.16 5.82
CA LEU A 177 10.14 14.70 6.00
C LEU A 177 9.67 14.01 4.72
N ILE A 178 8.65 14.56 4.05
CA ILE A 178 8.12 13.99 2.80
C ILE A 178 9.21 13.94 1.71
N ASN A 179 10.02 15.00 1.59
CA ASN A 179 11.11 15.04 0.62
C ASN A 179 12.24 14.06 0.96
N LEU A 180 12.59 13.90 2.25
CA LEU A 180 13.58 12.91 2.69
C LEU A 180 13.18 11.49 2.24
N PHE A 181 11.94 11.08 2.52
CA PHE A 181 11.49 9.73 2.18
C PHE A 181 11.34 9.47 0.68
N LYS A 182 11.08 10.50 -0.13
CA LYS A 182 11.13 10.38 -1.61
C LYS A 182 12.53 10.05 -2.13
N THR A 183 13.58 10.47 -1.42
CA THR A 183 14.97 10.25 -1.85
C THR A 183 15.55 8.89 -1.43
N ILE A 184 14.94 8.21 -0.44
CA ILE A 184 15.42 6.93 0.10
C ILE A 184 15.52 5.83 -0.97
N PRO A 185 14.52 5.59 -1.83
CA PRO A 185 14.63 4.56 -2.88
C PRO A 185 15.78 4.83 -3.86
N VAL A 186 16.05 6.11 -4.16
CA VAL A 186 17.15 6.52 -5.04
C VAL A 186 18.50 6.22 -4.38
N LEU A 187 18.64 6.52 -3.09
CA LEU A 187 19.84 6.18 -2.31
C LEU A 187 20.06 4.67 -2.23
N LEU A 188 19.01 3.88 -1.97
CA LEU A 188 19.10 2.41 -1.93
C LEU A 188 19.49 1.83 -3.29
N PHE A 189 18.97 2.38 -4.39
CA PHE A 189 19.38 2.01 -5.74
C PHE A 189 20.86 2.32 -5.98
N LEU A 190 21.34 3.51 -5.62
CA LEU A 190 22.75 3.89 -5.74
C LEU A 190 23.67 2.98 -4.91
N ILE A 191 23.26 2.62 -3.70
CA ILE A 191 23.98 1.65 -2.85
C ILE A 191 24.04 0.28 -3.51
N ALA A 192 22.92 -0.21 -4.09
CA ALA A 192 22.91 -1.49 -4.80
C ALA A 192 23.83 -1.48 -6.04
N VAL A 193 23.87 -0.38 -6.80
CA VAL A 193 24.82 -0.20 -7.92
C VAL A 193 26.26 -0.20 -7.42
N PHE A 194 26.55 0.51 -6.33
CA PHE A 194 27.90 0.54 -5.72
C PHE A 194 28.36 -0.85 -5.27
N VAL A 195 27.46 -1.62 -4.63
CA VAL A 195 27.72 -2.99 -4.18
C VAL A 195 28.08 -3.89 -5.37
N LEU A 196 27.39 -3.80 -6.52
CA LEU A 196 27.73 -4.57 -7.73
C LEU A 196 29.12 -4.25 -8.29
N ILE A 197 29.54 -2.99 -8.21
CA ILE A 197 30.82 -2.55 -8.77
C ILE A 197 31.99 -3.02 -7.91
N TYR A 198 31.81 -3.04 -6.58
CA TYR A 198 32.92 -3.24 -5.64
C TYR A 198 32.92 -4.60 -4.93
N VAL A 199 31.79 -5.30 -4.84
CA VAL A 199 31.69 -6.60 -4.15
C VAL A 199 31.73 -7.73 -5.19
N ARG A 200 32.85 -8.47 -5.24
CA ARG A 200 33.05 -9.61 -6.16
C ARG A 200 32.47 -10.93 -5.63
N ASP A 201 31.38 -10.86 -4.86
CA ASP A 201 30.67 -12.04 -4.40
C ASP A 201 29.50 -12.37 -5.35
N ILE A 202 29.42 -13.62 -5.79
CA ILE A 202 28.43 -14.06 -6.79
C ILE A 202 27.00 -13.97 -6.21
N GLY A 203 26.80 -14.29 -4.93
CA GLY A 203 25.50 -14.23 -4.28
C GLY A 203 25.01 -12.79 -4.13
N VAL A 204 25.90 -11.90 -3.70
CA VAL A 204 25.62 -10.46 -3.57
C VAL A 204 25.30 -9.83 -4.93
N ASN A 205 25.99 -10.23 -5.99
CA ASN A 205 25.75 -9.72 -7.33
C ASN A 205 24.41 -10.18 -7.94
N ILE A 206 23.98 -11.40 -7.64
CA ILE A 206 22.65 -11.89 -8.04
C ILE A 206 21.57 -11.07 -7.33
N LEU A 207 21.72 -10.83 -6.03
CA LEU A 207 20.76 -10.04 -5.26
C LEU A 207 20.67 -8.59 -5.72
N ALA A 208 21.81 -7.93 -5.92
CA ALA A 208 21.83 -6.55 -6.37
C ALA A 208 21.29 -6.40 -7.81
N SER A 209 21.53 -7.37 -8.70
CA SER A 209 20.92 -7.37 -10.04
C SER A 209 19.40 -7.64 -10.01
N MET A 210 18.90 -8.46 -9.09
CA MET A 210 17.45 -8.63 -8.86
C MET A 210 16.78 -7.33 -8.39
N ILE A 211 17.40 -6.61 -7.46
CA ILE A 211 16.89 -5.32 -6.96
C ILE A 211 16.87 -4.29 -8.11
N ILE A 212 17.96 -4.20 -8.88
CA ILE A 212 18.01 -3.31 -10.04
C ILE A 212 16.94 -3.69 -11.06
N GLY A 213 16.75 -4.97 -11.37
CA GLY A 213 15.69 -5.42 -12.28
C GLY A 213 14.30 -5.01 -11.78
N ALA A 214 14.02 -5.19 -10.49
CA ALA A 214 12.75 -4.83 -9.88
C ALA A 214 12.44 -3.33 -9.92
N PHE A 215 13.46 -2.46 -9.89
CA PHE A 215 13.27 -1.00 -10.00
C PHE A 215 13.38 -0.49 -11.44
N ALA A 216 14.36 -0.95 -12.23
CA ALA A 216 14.61 -0.49 -13.59
C ALA A 216 13.46 -0.85 -14.54
N PHE A 217 12.88 -2.05 -14.41
CA PHE A 217 11.84 -2.52 -15.31
C PHE A 217 10.52 -1.73 -15.21
N PRO A 218 9.94 -1.51 -14.01
CA PRO A 218 8.76 -0.64 -13.88
C PRO A 218 9.05 0.82 -14.27
N THR A 219 10.26 1.31 -14.00
CA THR A 219 10.64 2.69 -14.35
C THR A 219 10.75 2.88 -15.86
N ALA A 220 11.32 1.90 -16.58
CA ALA A 220 11.37 1.89 -18.03
C ALA A 220 9.97 1.81 -18.66
N ILE A 221 9.10 0.96 -18.13
CA ILE A 221 7.69 0.88 -18.56
C ILE A 221 6.99 2.23 -18.34
N TRP A 222 7.18 2.87 -17.18
CA TRP A 222 6.58 4.16 -16.89
C TRP A 222 7.07 5.28 -17.82
N ILE A 223 8.38 5.34 -18.11
CA ILE A 223 8.96 6.29 -19.07
C ILE A 223 8.37 6.07 -20.45
N PHE A 224 8.32 4.81 -20.92
CA PHE A 224 7.76 4.47 -22.23
C PHE A 224 6.28 4.86 -22.35
N MET A 225 5.48 4.52 -21.34
CA MET A 225 4.06 4.89 -21.26
C MET A 225 3.85 6.42 -21.24
N SER A 226 4.70 7.14 -20.51
CA SER A 226 4.66 8.60 -20.41
C SER A 226 5.00 9.27 -21.75
N VAL A 227 6.02 8.78 -22.45
CA VAL A 227 6.39 9.24 -23.80
C VAL A 227 5.29 8.91 -24.81
N TYR A 228 4.75 7.68 -24.79
CA TYR A 228 3.67 7.26 -25.67
C TYR A 228 2.42 8.14 -25.50
N HIS A 229 2.00 8.41 -24.26
CA HIS A 229 0.84 9.26 -23.99
C HIS A 229 1.06 10.73 -24.40
N LYS A 230 2.31 11.21 -24.31
CA LYS A 230 2.68 12.58 -24.70
C LYS A 230 2.74 12.76 -26.22
N ILE A 231 3.12 11.71 -26.95
CA ILE A 231 3.13 11.69 -28.43
C ILE A 231 1.71 11.51 -28.98
N GLY A 232 0.90 10.62 -28.38
CA GLY A 232 -0.49 10.38 -28.79
C GLY A 232 -1.46 11.54 -28.53
N LYS A 233 -1.08 12.53 -27.71
CA LYS A 233 -1.83 13.78 -27.52
C LYS A 233 -1.46 14.89 -28.53
N LYS A 234 -0.43 14.66 -29.36
CA LYS A 234 0.02 15.59 -30.41
C LYS A 234 -0.37 15.15 -31.83
N ALA A 235 -1.12 14.05 -31.97
CA ALA A 235 -1.66 13.54 -33.22
C ALA A 235 -3.17 13.75 -33.28
#